data_AF-A0A1H7TXA1-F1
#
_entry.id   AF-A0A1H7TXA1-F1
#
_cell.length_a   1.000
_cell.length_b   1.000
_cell.length_c   1.000
_cell.angle_alpha   90.00
_cell.angle_beta   90.00
_cell.angle_gamma   90.00
#
_symmetry.space_group_name_H-M   'P 1'
#
loop_
_entity.id
_entity.type
_entity.pdbx_description
1 polymer ?
#
loop_
_entity_poly.entity_id
_entity_poly.type
_entity_poly.pdbx_seq_one_letter_code
_entity_poly.pdbx_strand_id
1 'polypeptide(L)'
;MSLLIVHRNDYLTEELEAWAIGMVPAHFLPARVCHDMETARTALAAAEPPDMLVVESDLPGGGPHAGLTLTTEMRARWTDGRPVPVLLVAAAADHALRQAALELPVCSLIHTSGDLERDYQYALRCLVNEVEGKATPLTERPPCYYINVQVDASGNCGYQVRSVRTAVDLNSNVRFSVEPARLKNLLARMPTISDGVQPSLKEWIDTYRSVGEELTRALFREHAEVLEEFTVMKGVTLASPGIRVGLCFSVDRSFYRLPFEALQFPARGISKYWMESAPLWRRLPEFSFSGQRLFAESSVPNAPLNCLLINARCGGAADMPNPIPGGTGRLHRTLDPLVHADKEIDSITTSIVQAIPRRVGRLVSISMDQGVVRTVTYHHDAKRIEATHAGHFEAVLERLLTQEGPWDLVHFTGHSHFEGTEEDGFGYVFVPRKAATRGAMPSPHAVGINKMAAWLNGVRFVFLSGCSSSHRDFVVQLCARNVPALSGYPWPVMENVAWEHSAHFYRRLLDSCSIEEALQKSWMDMYADHQENWAWASSQFVIQG
;
A
#
# COMPACT_ATOMS: atom_id res chain seq x y z
N MET A 1 -22.35 -25.68 5.92
CA MET A 1 -23.06 -25.70 4.61
C MET A 1 -22.67 -24.49 3.82
N SER A 2 -22.44 -24.71 2.53
CA SER A 2 -21.87 -23.75 1.59
C SER A 2 -22.55 -23.88 0.24
N LEU A 3 -22.70 -22.77 -0.49
CA LEU A 3 -23.30 -22.74 -1.82
C LEU A 3 -22.27 -22.26 -2.85
N LEU A 4 -21.96 -23.09 -3.83
CA LEU A 4 -21.19 -22.70 -5.01
C LEU A 4 -22.17 -22.51 -6.17
N ILE A 5 -22.16 -21.35 -6.80
CA ILE A 5 -22.96 -21.08 -7.99
C ILE A 5 -22.01 -20.84 -9.15
N VAL A 6 -22.15 -21.68 -10.17
CA VAL A 6 -21.39 -21.58 -11.40
C VAL A 6 -22.32 -20.96 -12.44
N HIS A 7 -21.97 -19.78 -12.94
CA HIS A 7 -22.63 -19.27 -14.13
C HIS A 7 -22.30 -20.20 -15.28
N ARG A 8 -23.33 -20.69 -15.97
CA ARG A 8 -23.15 -21.65 -17.06
C ARG A 8 -22.16 -21.10 -18.09
N ASN A 9 -21.11 -21.86 -18.31
CA ASN A 9 -20.13 -21.62 -19.36
C ASN A 9 -19.75 -23.00 -19.88
N ASP A 10 -20.18 -23.30 -21.11
CA ASP A 10 -20.06 -24.62 -21.74
C ASP A 10 -18.63 -25.17 -21.76
N TYR A 11 -17.61 -24.32 -21.52
CA TYR A 11 -16.20 -24.71 -21.49
C TYR A 11 -15.63 -24.96 -20.09
N LEU A 12 -16.30 -24.54 -19.01
CA LEU A 12 -15.73 -24.56 -17.65
C LEU A 12 -16.51 -25.44 -16.67
N THR A 13 -17.73 -25.86 -17.02
CA THR A 13 -18.59 -26.66 -16.15
C THR A 13 -17.88 -27.94 -15.68
N GLU A 14 -17.30 -28.72 -16.59
CA GLU A 14 -16.64 -30.00 -16.23
C GLU A 14 -15.43 -29.83 -15.30
N GLU A 15 -14.62 -28.78 -15.51
CA GLU A 15 -13.45 -28.48 -14.66
C GLU A 15 -13.88 -28.04 -13.26
N LEU A 16 -14.88 -27.16 -13.17
CA LEU A 16 -15.39 -26.65 -11.89
C LEU A 16 -16.08 -27.75 -11.07
N GLU A 17 -16.77 -28.68 -11.74
CA GLU A 17 -17.31 -29.88 -11.09
C GLU A 17 -16.20 -30.77 -10.54
N ALA A 18 -15.17 -31.03 -11.34
CA ALA A 18 -14.02 -31.82 -10.92
C ALA A 18 -13.32 -31.18 -9.72
N TRP A 19 -13.18 -29.85 -9.69
CA TRP A 19 -12.61 -29.13 -8.55
C TRP A 19 -13.52 -29.15 -7.33
N ALA A 20 -14.82 -28.93 -7.49
CA ALA A 20 -15.75 -28.99 -6.37
C ALA A 20 -15.81 -30.38 -5.72
N ILE A 21 -15.68 -31.45 -6.51
CA ILE A 21 -15.62 -32.81 -6.00
C ILE A 21 -14.24 -33.11 -5.39
N GLY A 22 -13.16 -32.66 -6.02
CA GLY A 22 -11.79 -33.03 -5.66
C GLY A 22 -11.14 -32.17 -4.58
N MET A 23 -11.59 -30.94 -4.38
CA MET A 23 -10.94 -29.96 -3.48
C MET A 23 -11.69 -29.74 -2.16
N VAL A 24 -12.88 -30.32 -2.01
CA VAL A 24 -13.62 -30.29 -0.76
C VAL A 24 -12.87 -31.11 0.30
N PRO A 25 -12.68 -30.59 1.53
CA PRO A 25 -11.96 -31.31 2.57
C PRO A 25 -12.54 -32.71 2.81
N ALA A 26 -11.69 -33.70 3.04
CA ALA A 26 -12.11 -35.11 3.17
C ALA A 26 -13.12 -35.40 4.31
N HIS A 27 -13.34 -34.45 5.21
CA HIS A 27 -14.30 -34.58 6.31
C HIS A 27 -15.67 -33.94 6.01
N PHE A 28 -15.81 -33.28 4.85
CA PHE A 28 -17.09 -32.82 4.32
C PHE A 28 -17.73 -33.97 3.52
N LEU A 29 -19.06 -34.01 3.51
CA LEU A 29 -19.80 -34.82 2.55
C LEU A 29 -19.43 -34.41 1.12
N PRO A 30 -19.41 -35.37 0.16
CA PRO A 30 -19.16 -35.05 -1.24
C PRO A 30 -20.04 -33.92 -1.74
N ALA A 31 -19.45 -32.98 -2.48
CA ALA A 31 -20.20 -31.90 -3.10
C ALA A 31 -21.32 -32.47 -3.97
N ARG A 32 -22.53 -31.90 -3.86
CA ARG A 32 -23.64 -32.28 -4.72
C ARG A 32 -23.77 -31.26 -5.85
N VAL A 33 -23.56 -31.72 -7.08
CA VAL A 33 -23.70 -30.91 -8.28
C VAL A 33 -25.14 -30.97 -8.79
N CYS A 34 -25.70 -29.82 -9.16
CA CYS A 34 -27.04 -29.65 -9.69
C CYS A 34 -26.96 -28.74 -10.92
N HIS A 35 -27.40 -29.23 -12.07
CA HIS A 35 -27.30 -28.49 -13.33
C HIS A 35 -28.44 -27.48 -13.53
N ASP A 36 -29.40 -27.45 -12.61
CA ASP A 36 -30.54 -26.53 -12.64
C ASP A 36 -31.10 -26.27 -11.24
N MET A 37 -32.02 -25.32 -11.15
CA MET A 37 -32.67 -24.91 -9.89
C MET A 37 -33.60 -25.98 -9.30
N GLU A 38 -34.20 -26.83 -10.12
CA GLU A 38 -35.16 -27.84 -9.66
C GLU A 38 -34.43 -29.00 -8.96
N THR A 39 -33.32 -29.44 -9.54
CA THR A 39 -32.40 -30.43 -8.97
C THR A 39 -31.74 -29.87 -7.70
N ALA A 40 -31.36 -28.60 -7.67
CA ALA A 40 -30.84 -27.94 -6.47
C ALA A 40 -31.87 -27.92 -5.33
N ARG A 41 -33.12 -27.58 -5.61
CA ARG A 41 -34.21 -27.61 -4.61
C ARG A 41 -34.52 -29.03 -4.12
N THR A 42 -34.50 -30.00 -5.02
CA THR A 42 -34.67 -31.41 -4.66
C THR A 42 -33.55 -31.87 -3.74
N ALA A 43 -32.31 -31.47 -4.03
CA ALA A 43 -31.16 -31.74 -3.18
C ALA A 43 -31.28 -31.09 -1.79
N LEU A 44 -31.77 -29.85 -1.71
CA LEU A 44 -32.04 -29.15 -0.45
C LEU A 44 -33.23 -29.71 0.34
N ALA A 45 -34.15 -30.41 -0.34
CA ALA A 45 -35.29 -31.06 0.29
C ALA A 45 -34.97 -32.43 0.87
N ALA A 46 -33.81 -33.01 0.54
CA ALA A 46 -33.35 -34.28 1.07
C ALA A 46 -33.20 -34.25 2.61
N ALA A 47 -33.31 -35.43 3.23
CA ALA A 47 -33.19 -35.56 4.68
C ALA A 47 -31.79 -35.20 5.21
N GLU A 48 -30.76 -35.49 4.42
CA GLU A 48 -29.37 -35.13 4.68
C GLU A 48 -28.92 -34.07 3.66
N PRO A 49 -28.68 -32.83 4.11
CA PRO A 49 -28.28 -31.76 3.21
C PRO A 49 -26.76 -31.84 2.94
N PRO A 50 -26.29 -31.52 1.73
CA PRO A 50 -24.87 -31.63 1.39
C PRO A 50 -24.05 -30.52 2.05
N ASP A 51 -22.83 -30.79 2.51
CA ASP A 51 -22.00 -29.72 3.08
C ASP A 51 -21.66 -28.63 2.06
N MET A 52 -21.59 -29.00 0.78
CA MET A 52 -21.46 -28.10 -0.37
C MET A 52 -22.46 -28.45 -1.45
N LEU A 53 -23.27 -27.46 -1.85
CA LEU A 53 -24.15 -27.55 -3.02
C LEU A 53 -23.54 -26.75 -4.16
N VAL A 54 -23.35 -27.36 -5.32
CA VAL A 54 -22.89 -26.71 -6.55
C VAL A 54 -24.08 -26.59 -7.48
N VAL A 55 -24.40 -25.37 -7.91
CA VAL A 55 -25.54 -25.11 -8.78
C VAL A 55 -25.07 -24.39 -10.02
N GLU A 56 -25.29 -25.00 -11.18
CA GLU A 56 -25.21 -24.27 -12.43
C GLU A 56 -26.47 -23.43 -12.61
N SER A 57 -26.26 -22.16 -12.94
CA SER A 57 -27.35 -21.26 -13.25
C SER A 57 -27.07 -20.57 -14.57
N ASP A 58 -28.00 -20.74 -15.51
CA ASP A 58 -28.19 -19.79 -16.60
C ASP A 58 -28.77 -18.52 -15.97
N LEU A 59 -28.01 -17.42 -15.93
CA LEU A 59 -28.53 -16.12 -15.51
C LEU A 59 -28.80 -15.15 -16.69
N PRO A 60 -29.43 -15.56 -17.82
CA PRO A 60 -29.79 -14.60 -18.83
C PRO A 60 -31.06 -13.83 -18.40
N GLY A 61 -30.93 -12.52 -18.19
CA GLY A 61 -32.06 -11.59 -18.43
C GLY A 61 -32.89 -11.10 -17.23
N GLY A 62 -32.28 -10.80 -16.09
CA GLY A 62 -32.91 -9.93 -15.08
C GLY A 62 -34.07 -10.54 -14.27
N GLY A 63 -34.18 -11.87 -14.22
CA GLY A 63 -35.03 -12.56 -13.25
C GLY A 63 -34.44 -12.55 -11.83
N PRO A 64 -35.25 -12.85 -10.79
CA PRO A 64 -34.75 -12.96 -9.41
C PRO A 64 -33.61 -13.97 -9.34
N HIS A 65 -32.48 -13.56 -8.78
CA HIS A 65 -31.26 -14.35 -8.77
C HIS A 65 -31.47 -15.69 -8.05
N ALA A 66 -31.29 -16.78 -8.81
CA ALA A 66 -31.30 -18.16 -8.33
C ALA A 66 -30.50 -18.33 -7.03
N GLY A 67 -29.32 -17.69 -6.95
CA GLY A 67 -28.47 -17.71 -5.77
C GLY A 67 -29.03 -17.04 -4.52
N LEU A 68 -29.69 -15.89 -4.67
CA LEU A 68 -30.33 -15.20 -3.55
C LEU A 68 -31.50 -16.02 -3.00
N THR A 69 -32.23 -16.67 -3.91
CA THR A 69 -33.35 -17.55 -3.56
C THR A 69 -32.85 -18.79 -2.81
N LEU A 70 -31.86 -19.49 -3.34
CA LEU A 70 -31.28 -20.69 -2.71
C LEU A 70 -30.62 -20.39 -1.37
N THR A 71 -29.87 -19.29 -1.26
CA THR A 71 -29.29 -18.89 0.03
C THR A 71 -30.34 -18.59 1.08
N THR A 72 -31.44 -17.95 0.70
CA THR A 72 -32.57 -17.70 1.60
C THR A 72 -33.23 -19.00 2.03
N GLU A 73 -33.47 -19.93 1.10
CA GLU A 73 -34.03 -21.26 1.38
C GLU A 73 -33.10 -22.08 2.30
N MET A 74 -31.80 -22.12 2.01
CA MET A 74 -30.78 -22.78 2.84
C MET A 74 -30.69 -22.16 4.23
N ARG A 75 -30.73 -20.83 4.32
CA ARG A 75 -30.68 -20.09 5.58
C ARG A 75 -31.87 -20.39 6.48
N ALA A 76 -33.06 -20.41 5.90
CA ALA A 76 -34.30 -20.69 6.62
C ALA A 76 -34.35 -22.12 7.15
N ARG A 77 -33.71 -23.07 6.45
CA ARG A 77 -33.90 -24.50 6.70
C ARG A 77 -32.76 -25.17 7.47
N TRP A 78 -31.51 -24.76 7.26
CA TRP A 78 -30.36 -25.58 7.64
C TRP A 78 -29.27 -24.86 8.44
N THR A 79 -29.25 -23.53 8.49
CA THR A 79 -28.15 -22.79 9.14
C THR A 79 -28.52 -22.14 10.47
N ASP A 80 -29.72 -22.42 10.99
CA ASP A 80 -30.30 -21.75 12.18
C ASP A 80 -30.30 -20.22 12.04
N GLY A 81 -30.56 -19.73 10.82
CA GLY A 81 -30.59 -18.30 10.52
C GLY A 81 -29.21 -17.65 10.32
N ARG A 82 -28.10 -18.41 10.42
CA ARG A 82 -26.76 -17.92 10.04
C ARG A 82 -26.66 -17.71 8.52
N PRO A 83 -25.92 -16.70 8.05
CA PRO A 83 -25.73 -16.50 6.62
C PRO A 83 -25.04 -17.73 5.99
N VAL A 84 -25.46 -18.07 4.78
CA VAL A 84 -24.88 -19.17 3.98
C VAL A 84 -23.72 -18.59 3.18
N PRO A 85 -22.48 -19.07 3.36
CA PRO A 85 -21.38 -18.63 2.53
C PRO A 85 -21.56 -19.06 1.08
N VAL A 86 -21.37 -18.13 0.16
CA VAL A 86 -21.55 -18.31 -1.28
C VAL A 86 -20.24 -18.12 -2.01
N LEU A 87 -19.95 -19.01 -2.95
CA LEU A 87 -18.92 -18.80 -3.97
C LEU A 87 -19.62 -18.64 -5.31
N LEU A 88 -19.43 -17.52 -5.99
CA LEU A 88 -19.98 -17.25 -7.32
C LEU A 88 -18.84 -17.31 -8.34
N VAL A 89 -18.98 -18.10 -9.40
CA VAL A 89 -18.02 -18.14 -10.52
C VAL A 89 -18.71 -17.62 -11.76
N ALA A 90 -18.18 -16.55 -12.37
CA ALA A 90 -18.85 -15.89 -13.48
C ALA A 90 -17.90 -15.24 -14.49
N ALA A 91 -18.37 -15.07 -15.73
CA ALA A 91 -17.66 -14.28 -16.72
C ALA A 91 -17.53 -12.81 -16.28
N ALA A 92 -16.40 -12.17 -16.60
CA ALA A 92 -16.06 -10.82 -16.15
C ALA A 92 -17.00 -9.69 -16.63
N ALA A 93 -18.01 -9.99 -17.45
CA ALA A 93 -18.93 -8.99 -18.02
C ALA A 93 -20.36 -9.04 -17.45
N ASP A 94 -20.70 -9.96 -16.54
CA ASP A 94 -22.07 -10.07 -16.03
C ASP A 94 -22.38 -9.06 -14.90
N HIS A 95 -23.00 -7.94 -15.27
CA HIS A 95 -23.41 -6.89 -14.33
C HIS A 95 -24.51 -7.34 -13.37
N ALA A 96 -25.45 -8.19 -13.79
CA ALA A 96 -26.56 -8.63 -12.94
C ALA A 96 -26.02 -9.52 -11.80
N LEU A 97 -25.14 -10.46 -12.14
CA LEU A 97 -24.53 -11.36 -11.18
C LEU A 97 -23.65 -10.62 -10.16
N ARG A 98 -22.98 -9.55 -10.60
CA ARG A 98 -22.26 -8.64 -9.68
C ARG A 98 -23.17 -7.95 -8.69
N GLN A 99 -24.35 -7.48 -9.11
CA GLN A 99 -25.32 -6.88 -8.19
C GLN A 99 -25.87 -7.91 -7.20
N ALA A 100 -26.12 -9.14 -7.63
CA ALA A 100 -26.50 -10.22 -6.73
C ALA A 100 -25.43 -10.53 -5.68
N ALA A 101 -24.15 -10.53 -6.07
CA ALA A 101 -23.04 -10.75 -5.15
C ALA A 101 -23.04 -9.72 -4.00
N LEU A 102 -23.40 -8.47 -4.29
CA LEU A 102 -23.51 -7.40 -3.29
C LEU A 102 -24.67 -7.58 -2.30
N GLU A 103 -25.72 -8.30 -2.70
CA GLU A 103 -26.89 -8.57 -1.85
C GLU A 103 -26.68 -9.79 -0.94
N LEU A 104 -25.62 -10.58 -1.18
CA LEU A 104 -25.31 -11.78 -0.42
C LEU A 104 -24.40 -11.44 0.78
N PRO A 105 -24.78 -11.81 2.01
CA PRO A 105 -24.06 -11.40 3.22
C PRO A 105 -22.66 -12.01 3.37
N VAL A 106 -22.43 -13.20 2.82
CA VAL A 106 -21.12 -13.85 2.78
C VAL A 106 -20.95 -14.43 1.39
N CYS A 107 -20.28 -13.70 0.50
CA CYS A 107 -20.12 -14.08 -0.90
C CYS A 107 -18.68 -13.88 -1.35
N SER A 108 -18.11 -14.79 -2.13
CA SER A 108 -16.87 -14.60 -2.86
C SER A 108 -17.18 -14.69 -4.35
N LEU A 109 -16.77 -13.69 -5.15
CA LEU A 109 -16.94 -13.70 -6.60
C LEU A 109 -15.62 -13.99 -7.29
N ILE A 110 -15.57 -15.05 -8.08
CA ILE A 110 -14.45 -15.41 -8.95
C ILE A 110 -14.82 -15.09 -10.40
N HIS A 111 -13.93 -14.39 -11.08
CA HIS A 111 -14.06 -14.14 -12.50
C HIS A 111 -13.34 -15.21 -13.32
N THR A 112 -13.99 -15.72 -14.37
CA THR A 112 -13.40 -16.75 -15.26
C THR A 112 -12.25 -16.25 -16.12
N SER A 113 -11.96 -14.95 -16.09
CA SER A 113 -10.87 -14.31 -16.83
C SER A 113 -9.57 -14.31 -16.02
N GLY A 114 -9.22 -15.40 -15.33
CA GLY A 114 -8.08 -15.44 -14.41
C GLY A 114 -7.48 -16.84 -14.26
N ASP A 115 -6.61 -17.02 -13.27
CA ASP A 115 -6.14 -18.33 -12.81
C ASP A 115 -7.27 -18.93 -11.95
N LEU A 116 -8.30 -19.41 -12.66
CA LEU A 116 -9.57 -19.81 -12.08
C LEU A 116 -9.40 -20.89 -11.03
N GLU A 117 -8.50 -21.86 -11.26
CA GLU A 117 -8.21 -22.94 -10.32
C GLU A 117 -7.70 -22.40 -8.99
N ARG A 118 -6.71 -21.50 -9.05
CA ARG A 118 -6.12 -20.92 -7.85
C ARG A 118 -7.09 -20.03 -7.09
N ASP A 119 -7.81 -19.16 -7.80
CA ASP A 119 -8.80 -18.27 -7.18
C ASP A 119 -9.94 -19.08 -6.55
N TYR A 120 -10.32 -20.19 -7.20
CA TYR A 120 -11.25 -21.19 -6.67
C TYR A 120 -10.73 -21.85 -5.39
N GLN A 121 -9.51 -22.39 -5.42
CA GLN A 121 -8.87 -23.00 -4.24
C GLN A 121 -8.82 -22.01 -3.07
N TYR A 122 -8.43 -20.76 -3.33
CA TYR A 122 -8.33 -19.72 -2.30
C TYR A 122 -9.70 -19.41 -1.69
N ALA A 123 -10.69 -19.13 -2.54
CA ALA A 123 -12.03 -18.77 -2.08
C ALA A 123 -12.70 -19.94 -1.35
N LEU A 124 -12.57 -21.16 -1.87
CA LEU A 124 -13.05 -22.39 -1.23
C LEU A 124 -12.42 -22.57 0.16
N ARG A 125 -11.11 -22.35 0.28
CA ARG A 125 -10.40 -22.46 1.56
C ARG A 125 -10.87 -21.42 2.56
N CYS A 126 -11.04 -20.16 2.15
CA CYS A 126 -11.61 -19.11 3.00
C CYS A 126 -12.99 -19.51 3.51
N LEU A 127 -13.83 -20.01 2.60
CA LEU A 127 -15.20 -20.40 2.88
C LEU A 127 -15.28 -21.59 3.85
N VAL A 128 -14.46 -22.62 3.66
CA VAL A 128 -14.32 -23.76 4.58
C VAL A 128 -13.85 -23.32 5.97
N ASN A 129 -12.83 -22.46 6.03
CA ASN A 129 -12.29 -21.97 7.30
C ASN A 129 -13.33 -21.19 8.11
N GLU A 130 -14.15 -20.38 7.42
CA GLU A 130 -15.25 -19.64 8.05
C GLU A 130 -16.32 -20.58 8.59
N VAL A 131 -16.69 -21.63 7.86
CA VAL A 131 -17.63 -22.68 8.31
C VAL A 131 -17.09 -23.42 9.52
N GLU A 132 -15.79 -23.72 9.56
CA GLU A 132 -15.14 -24.42 10.66
C GLU A 132 -14.85 -23.53 11.89
N GLY A 133 -15.09 -22.22 11.79
CA GLY A 133 -14.71 -21.26 12.83
C GLY A 133 -13.19 -21.19 13.07
N LYS A 134 -12.39 -21.71 12.13
CA LYS A 134 -10.93 -21.70 12.20
C LYS A 134 -10.43 -20.44 11.52
N ALA A 135 -9.89 -19.51 12.29
CA ALA A 135 -9.08 -18.43 11.75
C ALA A 135 -7.75 -19.03 11.24
N THR A 136 -7.76 -19.58 10.02
CA THR A 136 -6.52 -20.05 9.40
C THR A 136 -5.66 -18.82 9.08
N PRO A 137 -4.37 -18.79 9.45
CA PRO A 137 -3.48 -17.76 8.97
C PRO A 137 -3.45 -17.91 7.44
N LEU A 138 -3.95 -16.91 6.72
CA LEU A 138 -3.91 -16.87 5.27
C LEU A 138 -2.45 -16.85 4.83
N THR A 139 -1.84 -18.03 4.67
CA THR A 139 -0.47 -18.17 4.15
C THR A 139 -0.40 -17.74 2.69
N GLU A 140 -1.54 -17.75 1.99
CA GLU A 140 -1.67 -17.17 0.66
C GLU A 140 -2.35 -15.81 0.74
N ARG A 141 -1.65 -14.78 0.25
CA ARG A 141 -2.22 -13.46 0.07
C ARG A 141 -3.47 -13.53 -0.82
N PRO A 142 -4.58 -12.87 -0.44
CA PRO A 142 -5.73 -12.77 -1.29
C PRO A 142 -5.40 -12.19 -2.67
N PRO A 143 -6.16 -12.56 -3.72
CA PRO A 143 -6.06 -11.90 -5.01
C PRO A 143 -6.18 -10.39 -4.82
N CYS A 144 -5.24 -9.69 -5.43
CA CYS A 144 -5.13 -8.25 -5.38
C CYS A 144 -5.26 -7.74 -6.81
N TYR A 145 -6.31 -6.96 -7.04
CA TYR A 145 -6.44 -6.13 -8.22
C TYR A 145 -5.88 -4.76 -7.91
N TYR A 146 -5.30 -4.12 -8.92
CA TYR A 146 -4.98 -2.71 -8.80
C TYR A 146 -5.44 -1.96 -10.02
N ILE A 147 -6.04 -0.83 -9.74
CA ILE A 147 -6.47 0.14 -10.75
C ILE A 147 -5.27 1.02 -11.02
N ASN A 148 -4.72 0.91 -12.23
CA ASN A 148 -3.63 1.75 -12.69
C ASN A 148 -4.18 2.96 -13.43
N VAL A 149 -4.03 4.14 -12.83
CA VAL A 149 -4.32 5.43 -13.46
C VAL A 149 -3.00 5.99 -13.97
N GLN A 150 -2.85 6.05 -15.29
CA GLN A 150 -1.72 6.65 -15.97
C GLN A 150 -1.99 8.14 -16.21
N VAL A 151 -1.02 9.02 -15.93
CA VAL A 151 -1.09 10.45 -16.23
C VAL A 151 0.26 10.89 -16.80
N ASP A 152 0.31 11.20 -18.09
CA ASP A 152 1.54 11.67 -18.75
C ASP A 152 1.71 13.20 -18.68
N ALA A 153 2.87 13.73 -19.09
CA ALA A 153 3.16 15.17 -19.10
C ALA A 153 2.22 16.00 -19.99
N SER A 154 1.63 15.38 -21.02
CA SER A 154 0.69 16.01 -21.96
C SER A 154 -0.74 15.96 -21.43
N GLY A 155 -0.97 15.38 -20.26
CA GLY A 155 -2.28 15.22 -19.65
C GLY A 155 -3.09 14.09 -20.29
N ASN A 156 -2.49 13.27 -21.16
CA ASN A 156 -3.14 12.03 -21.58
C ASN A 156 -3.18 11.11 -20.38
N CYS A 157 -4.36 10.56 -20.16
CA CYS A 157 -4.63 9.67 -19.07
C CYS A 157 -5.04 8.30 -19.60
N GLY A 158 -4.65 7.27 -18.87
CA GLY A 158 -5.02 5.89 -19.13
C GLY A 158 -5.58 5.28 -17.87
N TYR A 159 -6.55 4.40 -18.02
CA TYR A 159 -7.10 3.61 -16.94
C TYR A 159 -6.99 2.14 -17.32
N GLN A 160 -6.42 1.34 -16.40
CA GLN A 160 -6.25 -0.08 -16.59
C GLN A 160 -6.44 -0.85 -15.29
N VAL A 161 -7.28 -1.90 -15.30
CA VAL A 161 -7.37 -2.82 -14.16
C VAL A 161 -6.42 -3.99 -14.38
N ARG A 162 -5.52 -4.21 -13.43
CA ARG A 162 -4.55 -5.30 -13.46
C ARG A 162 -4.74 -6.23 -12.26
N SER A 163 -4.51 -7.51 -12.47
CA SER A 163 -4.36 -8.49 -11.40
C SER A 163 -2.87 -8.73 -11.12
N VAL A 164 -2.48 -8.86 -9.85
CA VAL A 164 -1.09 -9.17 -9.47
C VAL A 164 -0.70 -10.62 -9.81
N ARG A 165 -1.69 -11.51 -9.95
CA ARG A 165 -1.45 -12.97 -10.06
C ARG A 165 -1.97 -13.60 -11.34
N THR A 166 -2.88 -12.95 -12.03
CA THR A 166 -3.37 -13.45 -13.31
C THR A 166 -2.73 -12.60 -14.41
N ALA A 167 -2.15 -13.25 -15.43
CA ALA A 167 -1.62 -12.57 -16.62
C ALA A 167 -2.73 -11.93 -17.48
N VAL A 168 -3.95 -11.86 -16.94
CA VAL A 168 -5.11 -11.30 -17.60
C VAL A 168 -5.20 -9.84 -17.18
N ASP A 169 -4.71 -8.99 -18.06
CA ASP A 169 -5.17 -7.61 -18.11
C ASP A 169 -6.67 -7.68 -18.41
N LEU A 170 -7.50 -7.23 -17.46
CA LEU A 170 -8.89 -6.98 -17.79
C LEU A 170 -8.86 -5.90 -18.87
N ASN A 171 -9.49 -6.18 -20.02
CA ASN A 171 -9.35 -5.44 -21.29
C ASN A 171 -9.83 -3.97 -21.25
N SER A 172 -10.01 -3.38 -20.08
CA SER A 172 -10.22 -1.97 -19.92
C SER A 172 -8.93 -1.21 -20.12
N ASN A 173 -8.75 -0.68 -21.32
CA ASN A 173 -7.77 0.35 -21.59
C ASN A 173 -8.55 1.61 -21.99
N VAL A 174 -9.13 2.28 -21.00
CA VAL A 174 -9.86 3.52 -21.23
C VAL A 174 -8.83 4.64 -21.31
N ARG A 175 -8.85 5.38 -22.42
CA ARG A 175 -7.97 6.53 -22.64
C ARG A 175 -8.80 7.80 -22.64
N PHE A 176 -8.31 8.80 -21.93
CA PHE A 176 -8.94 10.11 -21.84
C PHE A 176 -7.85 11.19 -21.70
N SER A 177 -8.26 12.45 -21.67
CA SER A 177 -7.31 13.55 -21.47
C SER A 177 -7.83 14.52 -20.42
N VAL A 178 -6.89 15.02 -19.62
CA VAL A 178 -7.09 16.12 -18.68
C VAL A 178 -6.15 17.23 -19.09
N GLU A 179 -6.64 18.45 -19.16
CA GLU A 179 -5.81 19.59 -19.55
C GLU A 179 -4.60 19.75 -18.60
N PRO A 180 -3.35 19.74 -19.11
CA PRO A 180 -2.15 19.87 -18.28
C PRO A 180 -2.13 21.12 -17.40
N ALA A 181 -2.64 22.24 -17.93
CA ALA A 181 -2.73 23.49 -17.19
C ALA A 181 -3.61 23.35 -15.94
N ARG A 182 -4.70 22.58 -16.02
CA ARG A 182 -5.58 22.29 -14.87
C ARG A 182 -4.84 21.51 -13.79
N LEU A 183 -4.10 20.46 -14.16
CA LEU A 183 -3.30 19.68 -13.22
C LEU A 183 -2.18 20.52 -12.57
N LYS A 184 -1.50 21.37 -13.35
CA LYS A 184 -0.50 22.32 -12.83
C LYS A 184 -1.12 23.32 -11.85
N ASN A 185 -2.31 23.84 -12.17
CA ASN A 185 -3.04 24.75 -11.29
C ASN A 185 -3.45 24.07 -9.97
N LEU A 186 -3.82 22.78 -10.00
CA LEU A 186 -4.09 22.01 -8.78
C LEU A 186 -2.86 21.86 -7.90
N LEU A 187 -1.72 21.55 -8.50
CA LEU A 187 -0.47 21.46 -7.77
C LEU A 187 -0.08 22.81 -7.16
N ALA A 188 -0.20 23.91 -7.92
CA ALA A 188 0.11 25.25 -7.46
C ALA A 188 -0.79 25.77 -6.33
N ARG A 189 -1.99 25.20 -6.18
CA ARG A 189 -2.91 25.53 -5.08
C ARG A 189 -2.50 24.88 -3.76
N MET A 190 -1.75 23.77 -3.78
CA MET A 190 -1.34 23.11 -2.56
C MET A 190 -0.46 24.05 -1.73
N PRO A 191 -0.74 24.26 -0.43
CA PRO A 191 0.02 25.20 0.37
C PRO A 191 1.49 24.77 0.40
N THR A 192 2.35 25.62 -0.13
CA THR A 192 3.80 25.53 0.06
C THR A 192 4.17 26.29 1.31
N ILE A 193 5.11 25.77 2.11
CA ILE A 193 5.83 26.62 3.07
C ILE A 193 6.80 27.49 2.26
N SER A 194 6.25 28.49 1.58
CA SER A 194 7.00 29.58 0.97
C SER A 194 7.00 30.74 1.96
N ASP A 195 8.16 31.38 2.14
CA ASP A 195 8.32 32.62 2.93
C ASP A 195 8.05 32.52 4.43
N GLY A 196 8.10 31.31 5.00
CA GLY A 196 8.04 31.09 6.45
C GLY A 196 6.66 31.25 7.09
N VAL A 197 5.61 31.47 6.29
CA VAL A 197 4.22 31.47 6.77
C VAL A 197 3.64 30.07 6.62
N GLN A 198 3.38 29.41 7.74
CA GLN A 198 2.62 28.15 7.73
C GLN A 198 1.13 28.46 7.56
N PRO A 199 0.43 27.79 6.62
CA PRO A 199 -1.03 27.89 6.55
C PRO A 199 -1.62 27.40 7.87
N SER A 200 -2.77 27.97 8.28
CA SER A 200 -3.52 27.36 9.36
C SER A 200 -3.94 25.95 8.95
N LEU A 201 -4.08 25.05 9.93
CA LEU A 201 -4.56 23.69 9.70
C LEU A 201 -5.86 23.67 8.88
N LYS A 202 -6.80 24.55 9.22
CA LYS A 202 -8.09 24.65 8.54
C LYS A 202 -7.92 25.01 7.06
N GLU A 203 -7.12 26.03 6.75
CA GLU A 203 -6.83 26.42 5.37
C GLU A 203 -6.16 25.30 4.58
N TRP A 204 -5.24 24.57 5.22
CA TRP A 204 -4.60 23.42 4.61
C TRP A 204 -5.61 22.32 4.29
N ILE A 205 -6.45 21.93 5.26
CA ILE A 205 -7.48 20.88 5.09
C ILE A 205 -8.49 21.27 4.01
N ASP A 206 -8.98 22.51 4.03
CA ASP A 206 -9.95 23.00 3.05
C ASP A 206 -9.35 23.02 1.63
N THR A 207 -8.08 23.40 1.52
CA THR A 207 -7.35 23.38 0.24
C THR A 207 -7.10 21.95 -0.23
N TYR A 208 -6.61 21.06 0.63
CA TYR A 208 -6.37 19.65 0.34
C TYR A 208 -7.65 18.96 -0.13
N ARG A 209 -8.76 19.18 0.59
CA ARG A 209 -10.08 18.66 0.22
C ARG A 209 -10.54 19.19 -1.15
N SER A 210 -10.43 20.49 -1.38
CA SER A 210 -10.86 21.11 -2.63
C SER A 210 -10.02 20.66 -3.83
N VAL A 211 -8.70 20.50 -3.64
CA VAL A 211 -7.82 19.92 -4.67
C VAL A 211 -8.20 18.47 -4.95
N GLY A 212 -8.46 17.68 -3.90
CA GLY A 212 -8.92 16.31 -4.00
C GLY A 212 -10.25 16.16 -4.77
N GLU A 213 -11.22 17.04 -4.50
CA GLU A 213 -12.50 17.07 -5.23
C GLU A 213 -12.34 17.37 -6.71
N GLU A 214 -11.51 18.36 -7.03
CA GLU A 214 -11.24 18.76 -8.40
C GLU A 214 -10.46 17.68 -9.16
N LEU A 215 -9.51 17.03 -8.48
CA LEU A 215 -8.76 15.91 -9.04
C LEU A 215 -9.65 14.68 -9.25
N THR A 216 -10.53 14.35 -8.30
CA THR A 216 -11.56 13.30 -8.48
C THR A 216 -12.47 13.63 -9.66
N ARG A 217 -12.84 14.91 -9.82
CA ARG A 217 -13.68 15.33 -10.94
C ARG A 217 -12.97 15.13 -12.28
N ALA A 218 -11.74 15.63 -12.37
CA ALA A 218 -10.92 15.57 -13.58
C ALA A 218 -10.54 14.14 -13.98
N LEU A 219 -10.23 13.26 -13.02
CA LEU A 219 -9.76 11.90 -13.34
C LEU A 219 -10.89 10.87 -13.48
N PHE A 220 -12.05 11.09 -12.83
CA PHE A 220 -13.11 10.08 -12.76
C PHE A 220 -14.48 10.62 -13.21
N ARG A 221 -14.97 11.74 -12.63
CA ARG A 221 -16.38 12.14 -12.85
C ARG A 221 -16.66 12.69 -14.25
N GLU A 222 -15.69 13.34 -14.88
CA GLU A 222 -15.81 13.84 -16.26
C GLU A 222 -15.67 12.73 -17.32
N HIS A 223 -15.34 11.50 -16.89
CA HIS A 223 -15.12 10.35 -17.75
C HIS A 223 -16.02 9.18 -17.30
N ALA A 224 -17.26 9.16 -17.79
CA ALA A 224 -18.30 8.22 -17.34
C ALA A 224 -17.87 6.75 -17.39
N GLU A 225 -17.14 6.35 -18.44
CA GLU A 225 -16.61 4.99 -18.62
C GLU A 225 -15.65 4.60 -17.47
N VAL A 226 -14.76 5.52 -17.11
CA VAL A 226 -13.81 5.34 -16.00
C VAL A 226 -14.57 5.22 -14.68
N LEU A 227 -15.54 6.11 -14.43
CA LEU A 227 -16.33 6.08 -13.20
C LEU A 227 -17.15 4.79 -13.06
N GLU A 228 -17.76 4.32 -14.14
CA GLU A 228 -18.56 3.09 -14.17
C GLU A 228 -17.69 1.89 -13.82
N GLU A 229 -16.58 1.71 -14.52
CA GLU A 229 -15.69 0.58 -14.29
C GLU A 229 -15.05 0.62 -12.90
N PHE A 230 -14.68 1.81 -12.47
CA PHE A 230 -14.16 2.03 -11.14
C PHE A 230 -15.20 1.66 -10.06
N THR A 231 -16.46 2.07 -10.25
CA THR A 231 -17.57 1.75 -9.33
C THR A 231 -17.82 0.25 -9.28
N VAL A 232 -17.73 -0.42 -10.42
CA VAL A 232 -17.81 -1.88 -10.55
C VAL A 232 -16.70 -2.56 -9.75
N MET A 233 -15.43 -2.13 -9.91
CA MET A 233 -14.31 -2.71 -9.17
C MET A 233 -14.43 -2.52 -7.66
N LYS A 234 -15.00 -1.40 -7.21
CA LYS A 234 -15.35 -1.26 -5.80
C LYS A 234 -16.48 -2.19 -5.40
N GLY A 235 -17.52 -2.33 -6.23
CA GLY A 235 -18.58 -3.32 -6.02
C GLY A 235 -17.97 -4.71 -5.76
N VAL A 236 -16.96 -5.11 -6.53
CA VAL A 236 -16.21 -6.36 -6.31
C VAL A 236 -15.56 -6.40 -4.93
N THR A 237 -14.88 -5.33 -4.48
CA THR A 237 -14.29 -5.31 -3.12
C THR A 237 -15.31 -5.40 -1.99
N LEU A 238 -16.49 -4.78 -2.15
CA LEU A 238 -17.53 -4.79 -1.13
C LEU A 238 -18.27 -6.13 -1.11
N ALA A 239 -18.46 -6.73 -2.28
CA ALA A 239 -19.17 -8.00 -2.46
C ALA A 239 -18.32 -9.23 -2.09
N SER A 240 -16.99 -9.12 -2.11
CA SER A 240 -16.09 -10.26 -1.96
C SER A 240 -15.09 -10.05 -0.82
N PRO A 241 -15.41 -10.49 0.41
CA PRO A 241 -14.49 -10.46 1.54
C PRO A 241 -13.19 -11.15 1.15
N GLY A 242 -12.08 -10.40 1.26
CA GLY A 242 -10.75 -10.87 0.92
C GLY A 242 -10.22 -10.35 -0.41
N ILE A 243 -11.03 -9.96 -1.41
CA ILE A 243 -10.47 -9.33 -2.61
C ILE A 243 -9.98 -7.93 -2.27
N ARG A 244 -8.72 -7.65 -2.62
CA ARG A 244 -8.12 -6.33 -2.40
C ARG A 244 -8.07 -5.56 -3.70
N VAL A 245 -8.51 -4.30 -3.67
CA VAL A 245 -8.27 -3.35 -4.75
C VAL A 245 -7.36 -2.25 -4.24
N GLY A 246 -6.22 -2.08 -4.90
CA GLY A 246 -5.33 -0.94 -4.70
C GLY A 246 -5.42 0.08 -5.84
N LEU A 247 -4.98 1.30 -5.57
CA LEU A 247 -4.85 2.35 -6.58
C LEU A 247 -3.37 2.62 -6.87
N CYS A 248 -2.97 2.44 -8.12
CA CYS A 248 -1.64 2.73 -8.62
C CYS A 248 -1.71 3.96 -9.54
N PHE A 249 -0.97 5.02 -9.21
CA PHE A 249 -0.85 6.20 -10.07
C PHE A 249 0.49 6.14 -10.82
N SER A 250 0.45 5.75 -12.09
CA SER A 250 1.62 5.78 -12.98
C SER A 250 1.77 7.17 -13.57
N VAL A 251 2.62 8.00 -12.98
CA VAL A 251 2.61 9.45 -13.21
C VAL A 251 3.94 9.95 -13.74
N ASP A 252 3.85 10.90 -14.67
CA ASP A 252 4.99 11.69 -15.10
C ASP A 252 5.57 12.53 -13.94
N ARG A 253 6.87 12.81 -14.01
CA ARG A 253 7.60 13.67 -13.07
C ARG A 253 6.91 15.01 -12.80
N SER A 254 6.28 15.60 -13.82
CA SER A 254 5.61 16.91 -13.75
C SER A 254 4.39 16.90 -12.83
N PHE A 255 3.75 15.73 -12.68
CA PHE A 255 2.53 15.56 -11.90
C PHE A 255 2.72 14.67 -10.67
N TYR A 256 3.95 14.22 -10.43
CA TYR A 256 4.31 13.35 -9.32
C TYR A 256 3.87 13.89 -7.95
N ARG A 257 3.79 15.21 -7.77
CA ARG A 257 3.41 15.83 -6.48
C ARG A 257 1.92 16.06 -6.29
N LEU A 258 1.07 15.73 -7.27
CA LEU A 258 -0.38 15.84 -7.09
C LEU A 258 -0.82 15.02 -5.87
N PRO A 259 -1.68 15.54 -4.98
CA PRO A 259 -2.07 14.83 -3.77
C PRO A 259 -3.15 13.78 -4.08
N PHE A 260 -2.79 12.65 -4.71
CA PHE A 260 -3.73 11.57 -5.01
C PHE A 260 -4.36 10.97 -3.74
N GLU A 261 -3.71 11.09 -2.60
CA GLU A 261 -4.25 10.71 -1.29
C GLU A 261 -5.49 11.57 -0.93
N ALA A 262 -5.60 12.78 -1.48
CA ALA A 262 -6.76 13.67 -1.29
C ALA A 262 -7.99 13.26 -2.11
N LEU A 263 -7.85 12.30 -3.03
CA LEU A 263 -8.96 11.87 -3.88
C LEU A 263 -10.15 11.47 -3.02
N GLN A 264 -11.27 12.11 -3.30
CA GLN A 264 -12.53 11.78 -2.64
C GLN A 264 -13.24 10.65 -3.36
N PHE A 265 -14.02 9.93 -2.57
CA PHE A 265 -14.94 8.94 -3.08
C PHE A 265 -15.95 9.59 -4.06
N PRO A 266 -16.14 9.05 -5.28
CA PRO A 266 -16.99 9.68 -6.28
C PRO A 266 -18.50 9.55 -5.99
N ALA A 267 -18.95 8.68 -5.06
CA ALA A 267 -20.36 8.58 -4.71
C ALA A 267 -20.87 9.81 -3.94
N ARG A 268 -22.12 10.18 -4.23
CA ARG A 268 -22.78 11.35 -3.66
C ARG A 268 -22.92 11.24 -2.14
N GLY A 269 -22.50 12.28 -1.43
CA GLY A 269 -22.83 12.49 -0.01
C GLY A 269 -21.88 11.84 1.00
N ILE A 270 -20.83 11.13 0.56
CA ILE A 270 -19.84 10.53 1.46
C ILE A 270 -18.49 11.24 1.25
N SER A 271 -18.16 12.17 2.15
CA SER A 271 -16.82 12.80 2.23
C SER A 271 -15.82 11.83 2.85
N LYS A 272 -15.48 10.75 2.14
CA LYS A 272 -14.39 9.85 2.54
C LYS A 272 -13.26 9.90 1.53
N TYR A 273 -12.03 9.86 2.03
CA TYR A 273 -10.84 9.79 1.20
C TYR A 273 -10.63 8.36 0.70
N TRP A 274 -10.06 8.24 -0.50
CA TRP A 274 -9.76 6.95 -1.11
C TRP A 274 -8.80 6.10 -0.29
N MET A 275 -7.80 6.77 0.29
CA MET A 275 -6.79 6.15 1.16
C MET A 275 -7.38 5.46 2.40
N GLU A 276 -8.60 5.79 2.81
CA GLU A 276 -9.29 5.09 3.90
C GLU A 276 -9.86 3.73 3.45
N SER A 277 -10.12 3.56 2.16
CA SER A 277 -10.82 2.39 1.61
C SER A 277 -9.90 1.44 0.85
N ALA A 278 -8.83 1.96 0.23
CA ALA A 278 -7.90 1.19 -0.58
C ALA A 278 -6.46 1.66 -0.37
N PRO A 279 -5.46 0.76 -0.46
CA PRO A 279 -4.07 1.17 -0.51
C PRO A 279 -3.80 1.97 -1.78
N LEU A 280 -2.97 3.01 -1.66
CA LEU A 280 -2.62 3.91 -2.74
C LEU A 280 -1.10 4.00 -2.87
N TRP A 281 -0.59 3.94 -4.10
CA TRP A 281 0.82 4.18 -4.37
C TRP A 281 1.03 4.82 -5.74
N ARG A 282 2.24 5.34 -5.92
CA ARG A 282 2.69 5.99 -7.15
C ARG A 282 3.70 5.10 -7.86
N ARG A 283 3.81 5.28 -9.16
CA ARG A 283 4.80 4.66 -10.02
C ARG A 283 5.37 5.70 -10.98
N LEU A 284 6.67 5.70 -11.16
CA LEU A 284 7.34 6.47 -12.19
C LEU A 284 7.63 5.54 -13.38
N PRO A 285 6.90 5.65 -14.50
CA PRO A 285 6.94 4.67 -15.60
C PRO A 285 8.28 4.62 -16.34
N GLU A 286 9.08 5.68 -16.24
CA GLU A 286 10.44 5.78 -16.79
C GLU A 286 11.47 4.88 -16.08
N PHE A 287 11.17 4.39 -14.88
CA PHE A 287 12.04 3.51 -14.12
C PHE A 287 11.45 2.10 -14.10
N SER A 288 11.97 1.23 -14.95
CA SER A 288 11.65 -0.20 -14.90
C SER A 288 12.32 -0.85 -13.71
N PHE A 289 11.57 -1.65 -12.97
CA PHE A 289 12.06 -2.40 -11.83
C PHE A 289 12.76 -3.69 -12.26
N SER A 290 13.98 -3.92 -11.74
CA SER A 290 14.77 -5.13 -11.99
C SER A 290 15.16 -5.91 -10.73
N GLY A 291 14.82 -5.40 -9.54
CA GLY A 291 15.25 -5.99 -8.26
C GLY A 291 14.25 -7.00 -7.66
N GLN A 292 14.34 -7.22 -6.34
CA GLN A 292 13.34 -7.97 -5.56
C GLN A 292 12.53 -7.03 -4.67
N ARG A 293 11.19 -6.99 -4.81
CA ARG A 293 10.33 -6.18 -3.94
C ARG A 293 10.28 -6.80 -2.55
N LEU A 294 10.23 -5.98 -1.52
CA LEU A 294 10.03 -6.47 -0.16
C LEU A 294 8.74 -7.31 -0.10
N PHE A 295 8.84 -8.52 0.44
CA PHE A 295 7.73 -9.48 0.56
C PHE A 295 7.04 -9.91 -0.74
N ALA A 296 7.64 -9.75 -1.93
CA ALA A 296 7.07 -10.29 -3.17
C ALA A 296 7.17 -11.81 -3.29
N GLU A 297 8.16 -12.43 -2.64
CA GLU A 297 8.35 -13.87 -2.65
C GLU A 297 7.36 -14.55 -1.72
N SER A 298 6.16 -14.80 -2.23
CA SER A 298 5.11 -15.56 -1.53
C SER A 298 5.55 -16.97 -1.10
N SER A 299 6.63 -17.50 -1.67
CA SER A 299 7.15 -18.85 -1.41
C SER A 299 8.10 -18.94 -0.21
N VAL A 300 8.63 -17.83 0.33
CA VAL A 300 9.47 -17.88 1.53
C VAL A 300 8.99 -16.87 2.58
N PRO A 301 7.84 -17.12 3.24
CA PRO A 301 7.37 -16.33 4.37
C PRO A 301 8.40 -16.14 5.49
N ASN A 302 9.47 -16.95 5.51
CA ASN A 302 10.45 -17.03 6.58
C ASN A 302 11.84 -16.48 6.22
N ALA A 303 12.02 -15.83 5.06
CA ALA A 303 13.31 -15.23 4.76
C ALA A 303 13.64 -14.15 5.81
N PRO A 304 14.82 -14.21 6.45
CA PRO A 304 15.20 -13.22 7.45
C PRO A 304 15.38 -11.84 6.81
N LEU A 305 14.77 -10.82 7.41
CA LEU A 305 14.88 -9.42 7.04
C LEU A 305 16.13 -8.80 7.66
N ASN A 306 16.92 -8.12 6.84
CA ASN A 306 18.00 -7.27 7.28
C ASN A 306 17.55 -5.80 7.28
N CYS A 307 17.51 -5.18 8.45
CA CYS A 307 16.99 -3.83 8.65
C CYS A 307 18.10 -2.90 9.17
N LEU A 308 18.21 -1.71 8.58
CA LEU A 308 19.07 -0.63 9.08
C LEU A 308 18.19 0.56 9.52
N LEU A 309 18.29 0.96 10.78
CA LEU A 309 17.62 2.14 11.34
C LEU A 309 18.65 3.26 11.55
N ILE A 310 18.48 4.39 10.89
CA ILE A 310 19.39 5.52 10.91
C ILE A 310 18.78 6.61 11.79
N ASN A 311 19.33 6.78 12.99
CA ASN A 311 19.00 7.89 13.87
C ASN A 311 19.91 9.07 13.55
N ALA A 312 19.45 9.98 12.70
CA ALA A 312 20.17 11.19 12.31
C ALA A 312 19.79 12.40 13.16
N ARG A 313 19.53 12.19 14.46
CA ARG A 313 19.23 13.24 15.44
C ARG A 313 20.27 14.36 15.44
N CYS A 314 19.84 15.55 15.04
CA CYS A 314 20.65 16.75 15.01
C CYS A 314 19.77 18.02 15.11
N GLY A 315 20.40 19.18 15.26
CA GLY A 315 19.73 20.48 15.27
C GLY A 315 20.72 21.64 15.25
N GLY A 316 20.24 22.83 14.89
CA GLY A 316 21.04 24.05 14.75
C GLY A 316 21.33 24.43 13.30
N ALA A 317 22.36 25.25 13.11
CA ALA A 317 22.73 25.81 11.80
C ALA A 317 23.35 24.75 10.87
N ALA A 318 22.88 24.72 9.62
CA ALA A 318 23.38 23.90 8.54
C ALA A 318 23.70 24.78 7.32
N ASP A 319 24.87 24.55 6.72
CA ASP A 319 25.20 25.12 5.41
C ASP A 319 25.12 24.03 4.34
N MET A 320 24.41 24.32 3.25
CA MET A 320 24.29 23.43 2.10
C MET A 320 24.75 24.15 0.81
N PRO A 321 25.30 23.40 -0.17
CA PRO A 321 25.58 23.95 -1.50
C PRO A 321 24.28 24.51 -2.11
N ASN A 322 24.37 25.62 -2.85
CA ASN A 322 23.25 26.05 -3.66
C ASN A 322 23.19 25.20 -4.93
N PRO A 323 22.12 24.43 -5.17
CA PRO A 323 22.01 23.58 -6.35
C PRO A 323 21.71 24.38 -7.62
N ILE A 324 21.28 25.63 -7.51
CA ILE A 324 20.88 26.46 -8.66
C ILE A 324 22.12 26.85 -9.48
N PRO A 325 22.18 26.51 -10.78
CA PRO A 325 23.29 26.91 -11.65
C PRO A 325 23.55 28.42 -11.60
N GLY A 326 24.81 28.80 -11.33
CA GLY A 326 25.22 30.21 -11.18
C GLY A 326 25.03 30.80 -9.77
N GLY A 327 24.39 30.07 -8.85
CA GLY A 327 24.32 30.43 -7.43
C GLY A 327 25.65 30.19 -6.72
N THR A 328 26.39 31.24 -6.39
CA THR A 328 27.69 31.14 -5.70
C THR A 328 27.58 31.07 -4.17
N GLY A 329 26.41 31.39 -3.61
CA GLY A 329 26.18 31.39 -2.17
C GLY A 329 25.96 30.00 -1.59
N ARG A 330 26.41 29.77 -0.34
CA ARG A 330 25.92 28.64 0.46
C ARG A 330 24.54 29.01 1.00
N LEU A 331 23.62 28.06 1.03
CA LEU A 331 22.33 28.26 1.65
C LEU A 331 22.45 27.91 3.13
N HIS A 332 21.93 28.80 3.97
CA HIS A 332 21.96 28.65 5.41
C HIS A 332 20.56 28.30 5.91
N ARG A 333 20.46 27.23 6.70
CA ARG A 333 19.21 26.80 7.34
C ARG A 333 19.46 26.60 8.82
N THR A 334 18.49 26.97 9.65
CA THR A 334 18.46 26.59 11.06
C THR A 334 17.42 25.49 11.23
N LEU A 335 17.84 24.34 11.75
CA LEU A 335 17.00 23.18 11.95
C LEU A 335 16.64 23.05 13.42
N ASP A 336 15.37 22.81 13.72
CA ASP A 336 14.94 22.58 15.09
C ASP A 336 15.57 21.31 15.66
N PRO A 337 15.86 21.25 16.97
CA PRO A 337 16.38 20.04 17.59
C PRO A 337 15.38 18.88 17.49
N LEU A 338 15.82 17.74 16.95
CA LEU A 338 15.04 16.51 16.94
C LEU A 338 15.08 15.85 18.34
N VAL A 339 13.99 15.93 19.08
CA VAL A 339 13.89 15.43 20.47
C VAL A 339 13.14 14.10 20.58
N HIS A 340 12.42 13.69 19.53
CA HIS A 340 11.69 12.42 19.43
C HIS A 340 12.37 11.37 18.55
N ALA A 341 13.42 11.72 17.80
CA ALA A 341 14.14 10.78 16.93
C ALA A 341 14.60 9.48 17.62
N ASP A 342 15.07 9.57 18.87
CA ASP A 342 15.43 8.37 19.65
C ASP A 342 14.21 7.48 19.92
N LYS A 343 13.06 8.08 20.28
CA LYS A 343 11.82 7.36 20.55
C LYS A 343 11.28 6.66 19.31
N GLU A 344 11.48 7.27 18.13
CA GLU A 344 11.11 6.65 16.85
C GLU A 344 11.89 5.37 16.61
N ILE A 345 13.21 5.43 16.75
CA ILE A 345 14.08 4.27 16.55
C ILE A 345 13.81 3.19 17.59
N ASP A 346 13.59 3.57 18.85
CA ASP A 346 13.25 2.64 19.93
C ASP A 346 11.89 1.96 19.68
N SER A 347 10.89 2.71 19.22
CA SER A 347 9.56 2.17 18.90
C SER A 347 9.62 1.20 17.73
N ILE A 348 10.35 1.54 16.66
CA ILE A 348 10.51 0.66 15.49
C ILE A 348 11.30 -0.59 15.89
N THR A 349 12.39 -0.43 16.65
CA THR A 349 13.18 -1.54 17.18
C THR A 349 12.29 -2.48 17.99
N THR A 350 11.47 -1.93 18.88
CA THR A 350 10.54 -2.71 19.72
C THR A 350 9.55 -3.50 18.85
N SER A 351 8.90 -2.84 17.88
CA SER A 351 7.97 -3.50 16.96
C SER A 351 8.63 -4.63 16.18
N ILE A 352 9.82 -4.39 15.60
CA ILE A 352 10.55 -5.38 14.80
C ILE A 352 10.99 -6.59 15.66
N VAL A 353 11.56 -6.33 16.84
CA VAL A 353 12.05 -7.39 17.75
C VAL A 353 10.91 -8.20 18.34
N GLN A 354 9.78 -7.57 18.70
CA GLN A 354 8.63 -8.25 19.30
C GLN A 354 7.77 -9.01 18.29
N ALA A 355 7.44 -8.40 17.16
CA ALA A 355 6.49 -8.97 16.22
C ALA A 355 7.08 -10.16 15.44
N ILE A 356 8.41 -10.20 15.29
CA ILE A 356 9.04 -11.20 14.44
C ILE A 356 10.35 -11.79 15.02
N PRO A 357 10.30 -12.56 16.13
CA PRO A 357 11.50 -13.19 16.70
C PRO A 357 12.25 -14.13 15.73
N ARG A 358 11.59 -14.62 14.66
CA ARG A 358 12.14 -15.62 13.73
C ARG A 358 12.39 -15.12 12.30
N ARG A 359 12.02 -13.89 11.94
CA ARG A 359 12.25 -13.34 10.58
C ARG A 359 13.10 -12.07 10.58
N VAL A 360 13.69 -11.66 11.69
CA VAL A 360 14.72 -10.63 11.67
C VAL A 360 16.06 -11.33 11.60
N GLY A 361 16.75 -11.23 10.47
CA GLY A 361 18.11 -11.75 10.34
C GLY A 361 19.08 -10.91 11.14
N ARG A 362 19.07 -9.61 10.81
CA ARG A 362 19.94 -8.60 11.41
C ARG A 362 19.20 -7.27 11.45
N LEU A 363 19.05 -6.69 12.62
CA LEU A 363 18.61 -5.32 12.80
C LEU A 363 19.78 -4.50 13.32
N VAL A 364 20.21 -3.47 12.59
CA VAL A 364 21.22 -2.52 13.06
C VAL A 364 20.59 -1.16 13.21
N SER A 365 20.82 -0.50 14.34
CA SER A 365 20.58 0.93 14.50
C SER A 365 21.90 1.67 14.56
N ILE A 366 21.99 2.82 13.89
CA ILE A 366 23.13 3.75 13.97
C ILE A 366 22.65 5.07 14.57
N SER A 367 23.41 5.61 15.53
CA SER A 367 23.15 6.90 16.18
C SER A 367 24.46 7.62 16.50
N MET A 368 24.39 8.92 16.79
CA MET A 368 25.51 9.67 17.36
C MET A 368 25.19 10.02 18.81
N ASP A 369 26.07 9.60 19.72
CA ASP A 369 25.97 9.93 21.14
C ASP A 369 27.32 10.45 21.66
N GLN A 370 27.29 11.58 22.37
CA GLN A 370 28.46 12.25 22.93
C GLN A 370 29.63 12.43 21.95
N GLY A 371 29.33 12.62 20.66
CA GLY A 371 30.35 12.83 19.61
C GLY A 371 31.01 11.54 19.10
N VAL A 372 30.48 10.37 19.43
CA VAL A 372 30.89 9.06 18.92
C VAL A 372 29.72 8.43 18.16
N VAL A 373 30.02 7.72 17.08
CA VAL A 373 29.00 6.98 16.32
C VAL A 373 28.81 5.63 16.98
N ARG A 374 27.58 5.33 17.42
CA ARG A 374 27.21 4.05 18.04
C ARG A 374 26.39 3.23 17.07
N THR A 375 26.69 1.95 16.97
CA THR A 375 25.85 0.96 16.30
C THR A 375 25.37 -0.07 17.29
N VAL A 376 24.07 -0.37 17.30
CA VAL A 376 23.48 -1.47 18.07
C VAL A 376 22.90 -2.49 17.11
N THR A 377 23.41 -3.70 17.17
CA THR A 377 23.01 -4.83 16.34
C THR A 377 22.19 -5.82 17.17
N TYR A 378 21.03 -6.19 16.67
CA TYR A 378 20.20 -7.28 17.17
C TYR A 378 20.20 -8.42 16.15
N HIS A 379 20.51 -9.62 16.62
CA HIS A 379 20.44 -10.85 15.84
C HIS A 379 19.21 -11.68 16.26
N HIS A 380 18.82 -12.63 15.40
CA HIS A 380 17.70 -13.55 15.64
C HIS A 380 17.82 -14.38 16.94
N ASP A 381 19.03 -14.57 17.47
CA ASP A 381 19.30 -15.26 18.74
C ASP A 381 19.16 -14.35 19.97
N ALA A 382 18.53 -13.17 19.79
CA ALA A 382 18.39 -12.11 20.79
C ALA A 382 19.73 -11.54 21.30
N LYS A 383 20.85 -11.82 20.62
CA LYS A 383 22.14 -11.21 20.96
C LYS A 383 22.15 -9.75 20.55
N ARG A 384 22.31 -8.88 21.55
CA ARG A 384 22.56 -7.45 21.38
C ARG A 384 24.07 -7.19 21.39
N ILE A 385 24.60 -6.64 20.31
CA ILE A 385 26.00 -6.23 20.19
C ILE A 385 26.04 -4.73 20.01
N GLU A 386 26.88 -4.06 20.79
CA GLU A 386 27.12 -2.63 20.65
C GLU A 386 28.55 -2.38 20.24
N ALA A 387 28.72 -1.46 19.30
CA ALA A 387 30.03 -0.99 18.88
C ALA A 387 30.05 0.53 18.79
N THR A 388 31.20 1.09 19.12
CA THR A 388 31.50 2.52 18.98
C THR A 388 32.54 2.70 17.89
N HIS A 389 32.30 3.62 16.97
CA HIS A 389 33.17 3.87 15.84
C HIS A 389 33.81 5.25 15.98
N ALA A 390 35.12 5.30 15.76
CA ALA A 390 35.81 6.56 15.52
C ALA A 390 35.50 7.06 14.10
N GLY A 391 35.34 8.37 13.93
CA GLY A 391 35.11 9.00 12.64
C GLY A 391 33.81 9.80 12.55
N HIS A 392 33.48 10.22 11.34
CA HIS A 392 32.26 10.98 11.04
C HIS A 392 31.08 10.03 10.83
N PHE A 393 29.88 10.43 11.27
CA PHE A 393 28.64 9.66 11.09
C PHE A 393 28.43 9.24 9.63
N GLU A 394 28.64 10.17 8.70
CA GLU A 394 28.51 9.94 7.26
C GLU A 394 29.41 8.78 6.78
N ALA A 395 30.68 8.73 7.21
CA ALA A 395 31.61 7.69 6.79
C ALA A 395 31.23 6.30 7.34
N VAL A 396 30.72 6.26 8.58
CA VAL A 396 30.21 5.01 9.18
C VAL A 396 28.93 4.56 8.48
N LEU A 397 28.04 5.50 8.14
CA LEU A 397 26.81 5.23 7.41
C LEU A 397 27.11 4.69 6.00
N GLU A 398 28.01 5.34 5.25
CA GLU A 398 28.49 4.88 3.95
C GLU A 398 29.02 3.45 4.04
N ARG A 399 29.88 3.16 5.02
CA ARG A 399 30.42 1.81 5.23
C ARG A 399 29.32 0.79 5.50
N LEU A 400 28.37 1.09 6.39
CA LEU A 400 27.27 0.19 6.71
C LEU A 400 26.44 -0.15 5.47
N LEU A 401 26.10 0.86 4.67
CA LEU A 401 25.27 0.71 3.49
C LEU A 401 25.99 0.00 2.33
N THR A 402 27.30 0.25 2.15
CA THR A 402 28.05 -0.27 1.00
C THR A 402 28.84 -1.56 1.27
N GLN A 403 29.26 -1.81 2.52
CA GLN A 403 30.18 -2.92 2.86
C GLN A 403 29.59 -3.92 3.85
N GLU A 404 28.61 -3.52 4.67
CA GLU A 404 28.05 -4.39 5.72
C GLU A 404 26.66 -4.94 5.38
N GLY A 405 26.16 -4.72 4.16
CA GLY A 405 24.89 -5.25 3.65
C GLY A 405 24.91 -6.76 3.35
N PRO A 406 23.84 -7.30 2.75
CA PRO A 406 22.70 -6.61 2.16
C PRO A 406 21.67 -6.13 3.19
N TRP A 407 20.96 -5.05 2.86
CA TRP A 407 19.84 -4.53 3.64
C TRP A 407 18.55 -4.71 2.84
N ASP A 408 17.51 -5.29 3.43
CA ASP A 408 16.19 -5.34 2.81
C ASP A 408 15.45 -4.01 3.03
N LEU A 409 15.60 -3.43 4.22
CA LEU A 409 14.87 -2.25 4.66
C LEU A 409 15.82 -1.24 5.30
N VAL A 410 15.71 0.03 4.89
CA VAL A 410 16.41 1.16 5.51
C VAL A 410 15.38 2.18 5.99
N HIS A 411 15.43 2.51 7.28
CA HIS A 411 14.65 3.59 7.88
C HIS A 411 15.57 4.75 8.20
N PHE A 412 15.25 5.96 7.73
CA PHE A 412 15.96 7.18 8.09
C PHE A 412 15.06 8.06 8.95
N THR A 413 15.50 8.42 10.15
CA THR A 413 14.86 9.39 11.02
C THR A 413 15.75 10.62 11.12
N GLY A 414 15.33 11.74 10.56
CA GLY A 414 16.14 12.95 10.55
C GLY A 414 15.54 14.09 9.75
N HIS A 415 16.24 15.22 9.72
CA HIS A 415 15.87 16.31 8.83
C HIS A 415 16.14 15.94 7.38
N SER A 416 15.26 16.39 6.49
CA SER A 416 15.49 16.44 5.06
C SER A 416 14.96 17.75 4.50
N HIS A 417 15.49 18.16 3.37
CA HIS A 417 15.14 19.41 2.72
C HIS A 417 15.25 19.25 1.20
N PHE A 418 14.35 19.92 0.49
CA PHE A 418 14.41 20.05 -0.96
C PHE A 418 14.59 21.52 -1.30
N GLU A 419 15.56 21.82 -2.15
CA GLU A 419 15.88 23.18 -2.55
C GLU A 419 15.86 23.32 -4.07
N GLY A 420 15.24 24.38 -4.58
CA GLY A 420 15.15 24.70 -6.00
C GLY A 420 13.75 24.46 -6.58
N THR A 421 13.68 24.33 -7.90
CA THR A 421 12.43 24.16 -8.64
C THR A 421 12.10 22.70 -8.86
N GLU A 422 10.88 22.42 -9.34
CA GLU A 422 10.50 21.13 -9.90
C GLU A 422 11.28 20.73 -11.14
N GLU A 423 12.32 21.44 -11.60
CA GLU A 423 13.12 21.02 -12.75
C GLU A 423 14.57 20.79 -12.32
N ASP A 424 15.13 21.73 -11.57
CA ASP A 424 16.55 21.78 -11.21
C ASP A 424 16.83 21.63 -9.70
N GLY A 425 15.80 21.34 -8.90
CA GLY A 425 15.95 21.23 -7.45
C GLY A 425 16.65 19.95 -7.00
N PHE A 426 17.16 19.99 -5.77
CA PHE A 426 18.02 18.96 -5.20
C PHE A 426 17.64 18.64 -3.75
N GLY A 427 17.61 17.35 -3.44
CA GLY A 427 17.29 16.82 -2.11
C GLY A 427 18.52 16.67 -1.22
N TYR A 428 18.36 16.99 0.06
CA TYR A 428 19.36 16.80 1.11
C TYR A 428 18.76 16.06 2.29
N VAL A 429 19.52 15.11 2.84
CA VAL A 429 19.32 14.60 4.20
C VAL A 429 20.36 15.21 5.11
N PHE A 430 20.04 15.42 6.38
CA PHE A 430 20.99 15.94 7.35
C PHE A 430 21.44 14.83 8.30
N VAL A 431 22.75 14.61 8.37
CA VAL A 431 23.37 13.65 9.29
C VAL A 431 24.10 14.38 10.41
N PRO A 432 24.22 13.79 11.61
CA PRO A 432 24.85 14.46 12.74
C PRO A 432 26.38 14.57 12.58
N ARG A 433 26.92 15.73 12.96
CA ARG A 433 28.34 15.98 13.22
C ARG A 433 28.58 16.11 14.70
N LYS A 434 29.82 15.80 15.11
CA LYS A 434 30.27 15.94 16.48
C LYS A 434 29.94 17.35 17.00
N ALA A 435 29.18 17.40 18.09
CA ALA A 435 28.85 18.65 18.76
C ALA A 435 30.13 19.34 19.30
N ALA A 436 30.10 20.67 19.36
CA ALA A 436 31.22 21.46 19.88
C ALA A 436 31.50 21.19 21.37
N THR A 437 30.46 20.86 22.14
CA THR A 437 30.53 20.57 23.57
C THR A 437 29.85 19.24 23.91
N ARG A 438 30.32 18.57 24.95
CA ARG A 438 29.73 17.31 25.42
C ARG A 438 28.31 17.57 25.94
N GLY A 439 27.35 16.76 25.49
CA GLY A 439 25.94 16.88 25.89
C GLY A 439 25.12 17.88 25.06
N ALA A 440 25.74 18.64 24.16
CA ALA A 440 25.01 19.46 23.20
C ALA A 440 24.45 18.63 22.03
N MET A 441 23.38 19.13 21.42
CA MET A 441 22.79 18.55 20.20
C MET A 441 23.86 18.48 19.09
N PRO A 442 24.02 17.34 18.38
CA PRO A 442 24.88 17.25 17.21
C PRO A 442 24.51 18.29 16.15
N SER A 443 25.52 18.94 15.57
CA SER A 443 25.28 19.89 14.49
C SER A 443 24.93 19.15 13.19
N PRO A 444 24.02 19.67 12.36
CA PRO A 444 23.62 19.02 11.13
C PRO A 444 24.69 19.12 10.04
N HIS A 445 24.77 18.08 9.20
CA HIS A 445 25.53 18.07 7.96
C HIS A 445 24.65 17.66 6.79
N ALA A 446 24.46 18.57 5.84
CA ALA A 446 23.76 18.25 4.60
C ALA A 446 24.55 17.24 3.75
N VAL A 447 23.90 16.13 3.41
CA VAL A 447 24.35 15.11 2.47
C VAL A 447 23.34 15.06 1.33
N GLY A 448 23.81 15.17 0.09
CA GLY A 448 22.94 15.10 -1.08
C GLY A 448 22.29 13.74 -1.22
N ILE A 449 21.00 13.70 -1.59
CA ILE A 449 20.27 12.45 -1.72
C ILE A 449 20.84 11.56 -2.82
N ASN A 450 21.42 12.13 -3.88
CA ASN A 450 22.14 11.39 -4.92
C ASN A 450 23.32 10.56 -4.35
N LYS A 451 24.04 11.10 -3.35
CA LYS A 451 25.15 10.45 -2.67
C LYS A 451 24.64 9.31 -1.79
N MET A 452 23.59 9.56 -1.00
CA MET A 452 22.98 8.53 -0.18
C MET A 452 22.35 7.41 -1.03
N ALA A 453 21.68 7.74 -2.14
CA ALA A 453 21.11 6.77 -3.07
C ALA A 453 22.18 5.85 -3.68
N ALA A 454 23.38 6.38 -3.95
CA ALA A 454 24.49 5.56 -4.44
C ALA A 454 24.96 4.50 -3.40
N TRP A 455 24.71 4.73 -2.11
CA TRP A 455 25.04 3.77 -1.05
C TRP A 455 23.96 2.70 -0.85
N LEU A 456 22.72 2.94 -1.29
CA LEU A 456 21.57 2.07 -1.05
C LEU A 456 21.46 0.90 -2.05
N ASN A 457 22.59 0.39 -2.56
CA ASN A 457 22.59 -0.69 -3.52
C ASN A 457 22.00 -1.99 -2.91
N GLY A 458 21.04 -2.60 -3.61
CA GLY A 458 20.36 -3.82 -3.16
C GLY A 458 19.29 -3.61 -2.08
N VAL A 459 19.03 -2.37 -1.65
CA VAL A 459 17.96 -2.05 -0.70
C VAL A 459 16.60 -2.23 -1.35
N ARG A 460 15.67 -2.92 -0.69
CA ARG A 460 14.35 -3.27 -1.24
C ARG A 460 13.25 -2.29 -0.84
N PHE A 461 13.41 -1.63 0.30
CA PHE A 461 12.51 -0.60 0.78
C PHE A 461 13.24 0.48 1.58
N VAL A 462 12.91 1.75 1.34
CA VAL A 462 13.44 2.89 2.09
C VAL A 462 12.29 3.70 2.69
N PHE A 463 12.29 3.90 4.00
CA PHE A 463 11.39 4.83 4.67
C PHE A 463 12.18 6.07 5.10
N LEU A 464 11.86 7.23 4.53
CA LEU A 464 12.49 8.51 4.87
C LEU A 464 11.59 9.34 5.78
N SER A 465 11.76 9.21 7.09
CA SER A 465 11.07 10.00 8.09
C SER A 465 11.72 11.37 8.26
N GLY A 466 11.36 12.30 7.36
CA GLY A 466 11.83 13.68 7.34
C GLY A 466 10.98 14.57 6.42
N CYS A 467 10.99 15.89 6.65
CA CYS A 467 10.23 16.84 5.84
C CYS A 467 10.66 16.83 4.36
N SER A 468 9.71 16.89 3.43
CA SER A 468 9.99 16.91 1.98
C SER A 468 10.82 15.71 1.47
N SER A 469 10.90 14.61 2.24
CA SER A 469 11.66 13.42 1.87
C SER A 469 11.04 12.58 0.75
N SER A 470 9.77 12.82 0.40
CA SER A 470 9.16 12.27 -0.82
C SER A 470 9.06 13.31 -1.93
N HIS A 471 9.83 14.40 -1.88
CA HIS A 471 9.91 15.30 -3.02
C HIS A 471 10.50 14.59 -4.25
N ARG A 472 10.19 15.10 -5.44
CA ARG A 472 10.51 14.48 -6.73
C ARG A 472 11.97 14.01 -6.85
N ASP A 473 12.95 14.84 -6.46
CA ASP A 473 14.37 14.46 -6.59
C ASP A 473 14.74 13.27 -5.69
N PHE A 474 14.21 13.17 -4.46
CA PHE A 474 14.45 12.00 -3.62
C PHE A 474 14.01 10.72 -4.32
N VAL A 475 12.80 10.74 -4.87
CA VAL A 475 12.18 9.60 -5.54
C VAL A 475 12.97 9.23 -6.80
N VAL A 476 13.29 10.22 -7.64
CA VAL A 476 14.05 10.04 -8.88
C VAL A 476 15.44 9.46 -8.58
N GLN A 477 16.18 10.00 -7.61
CA GLN A 477 17.53 9.53 -7.29
C GLN A 477 17.52 8.11 -6.71
N LEU A 478 16.53 7.77 -5.87
CA LEU A 478 16.39 6.43 -5.30
C LEU A 478 15.96 5.41 -6.37
N CYS A 479 14.96 5.72 -7.20
CA CYS A 479 14.53 4.85 -8.29
C CYS A 479 15.65 4.63 -9.34
N ALA A 480 16.42 5.67 -9.66
CA ALA A 480 17.59 5.57 -10.55
C ALA A 480 18.69 4.64 -10.00
N ARG A 481 18.66 4.34 -8.70
CA ARG A 481 19.56 3.39 -8.03
C ARG A 481 18.89 2.05 -7.71
N ASN A 482 17.80 1.74 -8.40
CA ASN A 482 17.02 0.50 -8.25
C ASN A 482 16.50 0.26 -6.83
N VAL A 483 16.21 1.32 -6.07
CA VAL A 483 15.45 1.19 -4.82
C VAL A 483 13.98 0.93 -5.20
N PRO A 484 13.44 -0.28 -4.97
CA PRO A 484 12.17 -0.71 -5.55
C PRO A 484 10.94 -0.01 -5.00
N ALA A 485 11.03 0.40 -3.74
CA ALA A 485 9.92 0.96 -3.00
C ALA A 485 10.45 1.98 -1.99
N LEU A 486 9.76 3.10 -1.85
CA LEU A 486 10.09 4.09 -0.84
C LEU A 486 8.85 4.81 -0.31
N SER A 487 8.94 5.24 0.94
CA SER A 487 7.95 6.13 1.56
C SER A 487 8.63 7.33 2.20
N GLY A 488 7.95 8.47 2.21
CA GLY A 488 8.42 9.70 2.81
C GLY A 488 7.31 10.74 2.85
N TYR A 489 7.65 11.97 3.24
CA TYR A 489 6.69 13.07 3.39
C TYR A 489 6.96 14.15 2.33
N PRO A 490 5.97 14.59 1.53
CA PRO A 490 6.12 15.66 0.54
C PRO A 490 5.90 17.04 1.18
N TRP A 491 5.36 17.05 2.40
CA TRP A 491 5.03 18.22 3.19
C TRP A 491 5.81 18.19 4.51
N PRO A 492 5.96 19.36 5.15
CA PRO A 492 6.51 19.42 6.50
C PRO A 492 5.61 18.71 7.51
N VAL A 493 6.24 17.94 8.38
CA VAL A 493 5.59 17.09 9.38
C VAL A 493 6.18 17.41 10.76
N MET A 494 5.33 17.42 11.78
CA MET A 494 5.81 17.59 13.16
C MET A 494 6.52 16.32 13.62
N GLU A 495 7.66 16.45 14.30
CA GLU A 495 8.51 15.32 14.67
C GLU A 495 7.77 14.24 15.48
N ASN A 496 6.98 14.65 16.48
CA ASN A 496 6.22 13.71 17.31
C ASN A 496 5.22 12.88 16.48
N VAL A 497 4.61 13.50 15.47
CA VAL A 497 3.60 12.86 14.61
C VAL A 497 4.25 11.98 13.55
N ALA A 498 5.43 12.35 13.05
CA ALA A 498 6.25 11.50 12.17
C ALA A 498 6.69 10.20 12.88
N TRP A 499 7.05 10.32 14.16
CA TRP A 499 7.36 9.18 15.01
C TRP A 499 6.16 8.25 15.15
N GLU A 500 5.00 8.78 15.57
CA GLU A 500 3.77 7.99 15.75
C GLU A 500 3.38 7.28 14.46
N HIS A 501 3.39 8.00 13.33
CA HIS A 501 3.09 7.42 12.03
C HIS A 501 4.03 6.26 11.66
N SER A 502 5.34 6.42 11.89
CA SER A 502 6.31 5.35 11.67
C SER A 502 6.02 4.14 12.58
N ALA A 503 5.69 4.38 13.86
CA ALA A 503 5.30 3.31 14.78
C ALA A 503 4.06 2.53 14.31
N HIS A 504 3.02 3.23 13.83
CA HIS A 504 1.85 2.60 13.21
C HIS A 504 2.25 1.81 11.96
N PHE A 505 3.00 2.42 11.05
CA PHE A 505 3.44 1.77 9.82
C PHE A 505 4.18 0.46 10.09
N TYR A 506 5.20 0.44 10.95
CA TYR A 506 5.95 -0.79 11.23
C TYR A 506 5.09 -1.85 11.92
N ARG A 507 4.20 -1.48 12.84
CA ARG A 507 3.26 -2.44 13.43
C ARG A 507 2.43 -3.11 12.33
N ARG A 508 1.83 -2.31 11.44
CA ARG A 508 1.00 -2.80 10.34
C ARG A 508 1.80 -3.59 9.29
N LEU A 509 3.05 -3.20 9.00
CA LEU A 509 3.94 -3.86 8.05
C LEU A 509 4.30 -5.27 8.49
N LEU A 510 4.59 -5.44 9.77
CA LEU A 510 4.98 -6.73 10.33
C LEU A 510 3.77 -7.67 10.44
N ASP A 511 2.57 -7.12 10.67
CA ASP A 511 1.31 -7.86 10.68
C ASP A 511 0.85 -8.29 9.27
N SER A 512 0.85 -7.37 8.30
CA SER A 512 0.30 -7.60 6.95
C SER A 512 1.30 -8.24 5.99
N CYS A 513 2.59 -8.06 6.25
CA CYS A 513 3.67 -8.31 5.31
C CYS A 513 3.46 -7.60 3.96
N SER A 514 2.74 -6.48 3.88
CA SER A 514 2.52 -5.70 2.64
C SER A 514 2.74 -4.23 2.95
N ILE A 515 3.61 -3.58 2.16
CA ILE A 515 3.91 -2.16 2.35
C ILE A 515 2.68 -1.31 2.04
N GLU A 516 1.98 -1.66 0.96
CA GLU A 516 0.73 -1.03 0.50
C GLU A 516 -0.30 -0.98 1.62
N GLU A 517 -0.61 -2.14 2.22
CA GLU A 517 -1.59 -2.24 3.30
C GLU A 517 -1.11 -1.60 4.59
N ALA A 518 0.19 -1.68 4.86
CA ALA A 518 0.77 -1.09 6.06
C ALA A 518 0.62 0.43 6.05
N LEU A 519 0.88 1.07 4.90
CA LEU A 519 0.69 2.51 4.73
C LEU A 519 -0.78 2.90 4.76
N GLN A 520 -1.67 2.12 4.13
CA GLN A 520 -3.10 2.37 4.22
C GLN A 520 -3.59 2.35 5.67
N LYS A 521 -3.25 1.30 6.41
CA LYS A 521 -3.69 1.14 7.80
C LYS A 521 -3.02 2.17 8.72
N SER A 522 -1.77 2.56 8.46
CA SER A 522 -1.13 3.63 9.23
C SER A 522 -1.78 4.98 8.97
N TRP A 523 -2.21 5.29 7.74
CA TRP A 523 -3.02 6.48 7.47
C TRP A 523 -4.33 6.48 8.23
N MET A 524 -5.04 5.35 8.28
CA MET A 524 -6.29 5.23 9.04
C MET A 524 -6.07 5.42 10.54
N ASP A 525 -5.02 4.82 11.09
CA ASP A 525 -4.64 5.00 12.49
C ASP A 525 -4.28 6.48 12.77
N MET A 526 -3.45 7.09 11.92
CA MET A 526 -3.09 8.50 12.06
C MET A 526 -4.28 9.44 11.90
N TYR A 527 -5.22 9.13 11.01
CA TYR A 527 -6.44 9.91 10.87
C TYR A 527 -7.29 9.77 12.14
N ALA A 528 -7.39 8.60 12.75
CA ALA A 528 -8.13 8.44 14.01
C ALA A 528 -7.50 9.23 15.16
N ASP A 529 -6.17 9.20 15.27
CA ASP A 529 -5.43 9.78 16.40
C ASP A 529 -5.13 11.28 16.22
N HIS A 530 -5.04 11.76 14.98
CA HIS A 530 -4.57 13.11 14.64
C HIS A 530 -5.41 13.82 13.57
N GLN A 531 -6.75 13.78 13.65
CA GLN A 531 -7.64 14.51 12.72
C GLN A 531 -7.29 15.99 12.60
N GLU A 532 -6.73 16.57 13.67
CA GLU A 532 -6.31 17.97 13.74
C GLU A 532 -4.86 18.20 13.25
N ASN A 533 -4.26 17.27 12.53
CA ASN A 533 -2.92 17.42 12.00
C ASN A 533 -2.80 16.86 10.58
N TRP A 534 -2.45 17.70 9.61
CA TRP A 534 -2.31 17.27 8.20
C TRP A 534 -1.31 16.12 7.97
N ALA A 535 -0.44 15.82 8.94
CA ALA A 535 0.49 14.71 8.86
C ALA A 535 -0.19 13.36 8.62
N TRP A 536 -1.46 13.17 9.02
CA TRP A 536 -2.21 11.95 8.74
C TRP A 536 -2.30 11.64 7.23
N ALA A 537 -2.29 12.67 6.38
CA ALA A 537 -2.37 12.56 4.93
C ALA A 537 -1.01 12.80 4.23
N SER A 538 0.06 12.90 5.02
CA SER A 538 1.33 13.40 4.50
C SER A 538 2.20 12.31 3.90
N SER A 539 2.22 11.08 4.40
CA SER A 539 3.14 10.10 3.79
C SER A 539 2.70 9.74 2.38
N GLN A 540 3.68 9.60 1.48
CA GLN A 540 3.49 9.10 0.13
C GLN A 540 4.18 7.76 -0.01
N PHE A 541 3.64 6.93 -0.90
CA PHE A 541 4.24 5.65 -1.26
C PHE A 541 4.58 5.61 -2.75
N VAL A 542 5.81 5.19 -3.06
CA VAL A 542 6.26 5.00 -4.44
C VAL A 542 6.80 3.60 -4.62
N ILE A 543 6.41 2.97 -5.73
CA ILE A 543 6.96 1.70 -6.21
C ILE A 543 7.54 1.93 -7.61
N GLN A 544 8.74 1.40 -7.85
CA GLN A 544 9.37 1.39 -9.17
C GLN A 544 8.56 0.51 -10.15
N GLY A 545 8.52 0.94 -11.41
CA GLY A 545 7.52 0.52 -12.40
C GLY A 545 7.68 -0.86 -13.00
#